data_AF-A0A382C6J3-F1
#
_entry.id   AF-A0A382C6J3-F1
#
_cell.length_a   1.000
_cell.length_b   1.000
_cell.length_c   1.000
_cell.angle_alpha   90.00
_cell.angle_beta   90.00
_cell.angle_gamma   90.00
#
_symmetry.space_group_name_H-M   'P 1'
#
loop_
_entity.id
_entity.type
_entity.pdbx_description
1 polymer ?
#
loop_
_entity_poly.entity_id
_entity_poly.type
_entity_poly.pdbx_seq_one_letter_code
_entity_poly.pdbx_strand_id
1 'polypeptide(L)'
;MKVITLSSLVVLFAIASMVAIAPNAFADHHSATVTNAPGSSVPGCEETADGCFIPNTVTIDIGGIVTWENNDTAAHTSTGGSASDGPSGVFDSSLIMAGSSFS
;
A
#
# COMPACT_ATOMS: atom_id res chain seq x y z
N MET A 1 43.77 -2.19 -31.24
CA MET A 1 43.08 -3.08 -30.27
C MET A 1 42.80 -2.39 -28.92
N LYS A 2 43.79 -1.81 -28.22
CA LYS A 2 43.61 -1.15 -26.91
C LYS A 2 42.58 0.00 -26.85
N VAL A 3 42.45 0.79 -27.92
CA VAL A 3 41.54 1.96 -27.96
C VAL A 3 40.07 1.54 -28.18
N ILE A 4 39.85 0.49 -28.97
CA ILE A 4 38.51 -0.02 -29.31
C ILE A 4 37.85 -0.67 -28.09
N THR A 5 38.63 -1.39 -27.27
CA THR A 5 38.15 -1.98 -26.00
C THR A 5 37.82 -0.91 -24.95
N LEU A 6 38.58 0.18 -24.92
CA LEU A 6 38.35 1.27 -23.96
C LEU A 6 37.08 2.06 -24.33
N SER A 7 36.88 2.37 -25.61
CA SER A 7 35.66 3.03 -26.09
C SER A 7 34.41 2.17 -25.87
N SER A 8 34.50 0.86 -26.12
CA SER A 8 33.38 -0.08 -25.87
C SER A 8 33.02 -0.15 -24.39
N LEU A 9 34.01 -0.15 -23.50
CA LEU A 9 33.80 -0.17 -22.06
C LEU A 9 33.17 1.12 -21.55
N VAL A 10 33.59 2.29 -22.08
CA VAL A 10 33.00 3.59 -21.72
C VAL A 10 31.54 3.69 -22.19
N VAL A 11 31.24 3.22 -23.41
CA VAL A 11 29.86 3.19 -23.92
C VAL A 11 28.99 2.27 -23.06
N LEU A 12 29.50 1.09 -22.68
CA LEU A 12 28.80 0.13 -21.81
C LEU A 12 28.53 0.70 -20.40
N PHE A 13 29.51 1.37 -19.80
CA PHE A 13 29.31 2.04 -18.51
C PHE A 13 28.32 3.20 -18.60
N ALA A 14 28.29 3.96 -19.70
CA ALA A 14 27.34 5.05 -19.89
C ALA A 14 25.89 4.55 -19.98
N ILE A 15 25.61 3.50 -20.76
CA ILE A 15 24.27 2.88 -20.82
C ILE A 15 23.87 2.21 -19.51
N ALA A 16 24.79 1.52 -18.82
CA ALA A 16 24.51 0.97 -17.49
C ALA A 16 24.19 2.08 -16.46
N SER A 17 24.83 3.24 -16.58
CA SER A 17 24.59 4.37 -15.69
C SER A 17 23.23 5.04 -15.94
N MET A 18 22.72 5.08 -17.18
CA MET A 18 21.39 5.63 -17.45
C MET A 18 20.25 4.77 -16.90
N VAL A 19 20.44 3.46 -16.76
CA VAL A 19 19.46 2.56 -16.12
C VAL A 19 19.34 2.85 -14.61
N ALA A 20 20.42 3.31 -13.96
CA ALA A 20 20.45 3.58 -12.53
C ALA A 20 19.91 4.97 -12.14
N ILE A 21 19.71 5.88 -13.10
CA ILE A 21 19.26 7.27 -12.86
C ILE A 21 17.91 7.54 -13.54
N ALA A 22 17.27 6.51 -14.09
CA ALA A 22 15.88 6.65 -14.51
C ALA A 22 15.06 7.01 -13.26
N PRO A 23 14.34 8.16 -13.23
CA PRO A 23 13.41 8.41 -12.16
C PRO A 23 12.43 7.26 -12.10
N ASN A 24 12.10 6.78 -10.89
CA ASN A 24 11.02 5.81 -10.68
C ASN A 24 9.84 6.28 -11.54
N ALA A 25 9.48 5.49 -12.54
CA ALA A 25 8.52 5.91 -13.54
C ALA A 25 7.23 6.35 -12.85
N PHE A 26 6.52 7.33 -13.42
CA PHE A 26 5.21 7.85 -12.97
C PHE A 26 4.09 6.80 -12.79
N ALA A 27 4.42 5.50 -12.86
CA ALA A 27 3.56 4.37 -12.56
C ALA A 27 3.75 3.79 -11.15
N ASP A 28 4.77 4.23 -10.39
CA ASP A 28 4.93 3.87 -8.97
C ASP A 28 4.02 4.76 -8.11
N HIS A 29 2.70 4.56 -8.26
CA HIS A 29 1.72 5.24 -7.44
C HIS A 29 1.88 4.77 -5.99
N HIS A 30 1.99 5.73 -5.08
CA HIS A 30 2.11 5.44 -3.66
C HIS A 30 0.93 4.56 -3.22
N SER A 31 1.24 3.35 -2.75
CA SER A 31 0.24 2.36 -2.33
C SER A 31 0.44 2.03 -0.87
N ALA A 32 -0.67 1.74 -0.18
CA ALA A 32 -0.64 1.32 1.20
C ALA A 32 -1.58 0.13 1.42
N THR A 33 -1.15 -0.81 2.24
CA THR A 33 -2.01 -1.91 2.70
C THR A 33 -2.36 -1.68 4.16
N VAL A 34 -3.65 -1.80 4.48
CA VAL A 34 -4.20 -1.77 5.83
C VAL A 34 -4.82 -3.12 6.12
N THR A 35 -4.47 -3.74 7.25
CA THR A 35 -5.00 -5.04 7.67
C THR A 35 -5.91 -4.91 8.88
N ASN A 36 -6.95 -5.73 8.99
CA ASN A 36 -7.67 -5.87 10.25
C ASN A 36 -6.76 -6.52 11.31
N ALA A 37 -6.72 -5.95 12.51
CA ALA A 37 -5.95 -6.55 13.61
C ALA A 37 -6.52 -7.93 13.98
N PRO A 38 -5.69 -8.92 14.33
CA PRO A 38 -6.19 -10.24 14.74
C PRO A 38 -7.19 -10.15 15.88
N GLY A 39 -8.37 -10.76 15.73
CA GLY A 39 -9.43 -10.74 16.74
C GLY A 39 -10.19 -9.42 16.87
N SER A 40 -10.02 -8.47 15.95
CA SER A 40 -10.72 -7.16 15.97
C SER A 40 -12.22 -7.22 15.65
N SER A 41 -12.77 -8.43 15.47
CA SER A 41 -14.22 -8.65 15.31
C SER A 41 -15.01 -8.58 16.63
N VAL A 42 -14.32 -8.45 17.77
CA VAL A 42 -14.91 -8.17 19.08
C VAL A 42 -14.36 -6.86 19.66
N PRO A 43 -15.11 -6.18 20.54
CA PRO A 43 -14.64 -4.94 21.18
C PRO A 43 -13.33 -5.11 21.96
N GLY A 44 -12.50 -4.06 22.02
CA GLY A 44 -11.27 -4.00 22.81
C GLY A 44 -10.00 -3.76 21.99
N CYS A 45 -10.06 -3.84 20.65
CA CYS A 45 -8.90 -3.54 19.80
C CYS A 45 -8.47 -2.06 19.89
N GLU A 46 -9.41 -1.15 20.20
CA GLU A 46 -9.20 0.28 20.42
C GLU A 46 -8.27 0.59 21.60
N GLU A 47 -8.16 -0.32 22.56
CA GLU A 47 -7.31 -0.19 23.75
C GLU A 47 -5.90 -0.76 23.53
N THR A 48 -5.64 -1.39 22.38
CA THR A 48 -4.33 -1.95 22.03
C THR A 48 -3.44 -0.90 21.37
N ALA A 49 -2.12 -1.08 21.44
CA ALA A 49 -1.16 -0.17 20.80
C ALA A 49 -1.27 -0.18 19.26
N ASP A 50 -1.66 -1.31 18.68
CA ASP A 50 -1.78 -1.49 17.23
C ASP A 50 -3.13 -0.98 16.69
N GLY A 51 -4.17 -0.94 17.54
CA GLY A 51 -5.53 -0.56 17.17
C GLY A 51 -6.28 -1.66 16.42
N CYS A 52 -7.41 -1.31 15.82
CA CYS A 52 -8.25 -2.25 15.07
C CYS A 52 -7.82 -2.45 13.61
N PHE A 53 -7.00 -1.53 13.09
CA PHE A 53 -6.44 -1.53 11.74
C PHE A 53 -4.93 -1.35 11.83
N ILE A 54 -4.17 -2.10 11.04
CA ILE A 54 -2.70 -2.13 11.08
C ILE A 54 -2.15 -1.87 9.67
N PRO A 55 -1.45 -0.73 9.45
CA PRO A 55 -1.36 0.41 10.37
C PRO A 55 -2.72 1.13 10.49
N ASN A 56 -2.95 1.82 11.61
CA ASN A 56 -4.20 2.56 11.83
C ASN A 56 -4.28 3.87 11.04
N THR A 57 -3.13 4.35 10.54
CA THR A 57 -3.00 5.56 9.73
C THR A 57 -2.06 5.28 8.56
N VAL A 58 -2.52 5.61 7.36
CA VAL A 58 -1.71 5.62 6.15
C VAL A 58 -1.78 7.00 5.51
N THR A 59 -0.71 7.41 4.85
CA THR A 59 -0.67 8.62 4.02
C THR A 59 -0.33 8.19 2.62
N ILE A 60 -1.19 8.53 1.65
CA ILE A 60 -0.97 8.26 0.22
C ILE A 60 -1.01 9.56 -0.56
N ASP A 61 -0.34 9.59 -1.71
CA ASP A 61 -0.43 10.70 -2.65
C ASP A 61 -1.75 10.65 -3.43
N ILE A 62 -2.15 11.79 -4.00
CA ILE A 62 -3.33 11.84 -4.88
C ILE A 62 -3.13 10.86 -6.05
N GLY A 63 -4.12 10.00 -6.29
CA GLY A 63 -4.05 8.94 -7.29
C GLY A 63 -3.36 7.65 -6.79
N GLY A 64 -2.96 7.59 -5.51
CA GLY A 64 -2.54 6.37 -4.84
C GLY A 64 -3.69 5.40 -4.57
N ILE A 65 -3.36 4.18 -4.16
CA ILE A 65 -4.32 3.10 -3.86
C ILE A 65 -4.12 2.65 -2.41
N VAL A 66 -5.22 2.50 -1.68
CA VAL A 66 -5.22 1.80 -0.38
C VAL A 66 -5.88 0.44 -0.57
N THR A 67 -5.24 -0.61 -0.10
CA THR A 67 -5.80 -1.96 -0.07
C THR A 67 -6.12 -2.33 1.37
N TRP A 68 -7.38 -2.66 1.64
CA TRP A 68 -7.82 -3.23 2.90
C TRP A 68 -7.80 -4.75 2.79
N GLU A 69 -6.98 -5.40 3.61
CA GLU A 69 -6.83 -6.86 3.66
C GLU A 69 -7.41 -7.43 4.96
N ASN A 70 -8.25 -8.44 4.83
CA ASN A 70 -8.74 -9.15 5.99
C ASN A 70 -7.91 -10.42 6.25
N ASN A 71 -6.85 -10.27 7.06
CA ASN A 71 -6.04 -11.39 7.53
C ASN A 71 -6.54 -11.97 8.87
N ASP A 72 -7.69 -11.50 9.37
CA ASP A 72 -8.38 -12.09 10.51
C ASP A 72 -9.24 -13.29 10.08
N THR A 73 -9.78 -14.01 11.05
CA THR A 73 -10.65 -15.18 10.82
C THR A 73 -12.13 -14.81 10.67
N ALA A 74 -12.54 -13.65 11.16
CA ALA A 74 -13.90 -13.13 11.03
C ALA A 74 -14.06 -12.30 9.75
N ALA A 75 -15.30 -12.13 9.28
CA ALA A 75 -15.57 -11.17 8.20
C ALA A 75 -15.50 -9.73 8.74
N HIS A 76 -14.95 -8.83 7.92
CA HIS A 76 -14.76 -7.42 8.26
C HIS A 76 -15.34 -6.52 7.17
N THR A 77 -15.43 -5.23 7.46
CA THR A 77 -15.76 -4.19 6.48
C THR A 77 -14.81 -3.00 6.65
N SER A 78 -14.58 -2.25 5.58
CA SER A 78 -13.88 -0.97 5.59
C SER A 78 -14.76 0.07 4.89
N THR A 79 -15.20 1.06 5.64
CA THR A 79 -16.16 2.08 5.19
C THR A 79 -15.60 3.47 5.44
N GLY A 80 -15.67 4.33 4.43
CA GLY A 80 -15.25 5.73 4.57
C GLY A 80 -16.23 6.51 5.45
N GLY A 81 -15.71 7.33 6.36
CA GLY A 81 -16.53 8.09 7.30
C GLY A 81 -15.73 8.72 8.43
N SER A 82 -16.44 9.21 9.45
CA SER A 82 -15.87 9.66 10.71
C SER A 82 -16.63 9.04 11.89
N ALA A 83 -16.00 9.01 13.06
CA ALA A 83 -16.67 8.52 14.27
C ALA A 83 -17.87 9.42 14.68
N SER A 84 -17.84 10.72 14.33
CA SER A 84 -18.89 11.68 14.68
C SER A 84 -20.07 11.67 13.71
N ASP A 85 -19.79 11.56 12.41
CA ASP A 85 -20.77 11.77 11.34
C ASP A 85 -21.22 10.46 10.70
N GLY A 86 -20.55 9.36 11.03
CA GLY A 86 -20.82 8.04 10.46
C GLY A 86 -20.26 7.89 9.04
N PRO A 87 -20.80 6.93 8.25
CA PRO A 87 -20.37 6.67 6.88
C PRO A 87 -20.55 7.89 5.98
N SER A 88 -19.48 8.30 5.29
CA SER A 88 -19.50 9.40 4.33
C SER A 88 -20.05 9.01 2.96
N GLY A 89 -20.08 7.70 2.65
CA GLY A 89 -20.49 7.16 1.36
C GLY A 89 -19.43 7.27 0.25
N VAL A 90 -18.22 7.74 0.56
CA VAL A 90 -17.11 7.83 -0.41
C VAL A 90 -16.64 6.43 -0.85
N PHE A 91 -16.60 5.47 0.08
CA PHE A 91 -16.39 4.06 -0.21
C PHE A 91 -17.02 3.17 0.87
N ASP A 92 -17.39 1.96 0.46
CA ASP A 92 -17.83 0.86 1.32
C ASP A 92 -17.37 -0.45 0.66
N SER A 93 -16.52 -1.20 1.35
CA SER A 93 -16.00 -2.47 0.83
C SER A 93 -17.04 -3.58 0.76
N SER A 94 -18.22 -3.39 1.36
CA SER A 94 -19.09 -4.48 1.81
C SER A 94 -18.30 -5.46 2.70
N LEU A 95 -18.74 -6.71 2.79
CA LEU A 95 -18.01 -7.74 3.53
C LEU A 95 -16.72 -8.14 2.80
N ILE A 96 -15.60 -7.96 3.49
CA ILE A 96 -14.30 -8.57 3.15
C ILE A 96 -14.21 -9.87 3.96
N MET A 97 -14.35 -11.00 3.28
CA MET A 97 -14.19 -12.32 3.91
C MET A 97 -12.73 -12.56 4.31
N ALA A 98 -12.49 -13.47 5.26
CA ALA A 98 -11.14 -13.86 5.66
C ALA A 98 -10.29 -14.26 4.43
N GLY A 99 -9.08 -13.73 4.34
CA GLY A 99 -8.16 -13.91 3.22
C GLY A 99 -8.51 -13.13 1.95
N SER A 100 -9.52 -12.25 1.98
CA SER A 100 -9.89 -11.39 0.85
C SER A 100 -9.46 -9.94 1.09
N SER A 101 -9.59 -9.12 0.05
CA SER A 101 -9.23 -7.69 0.09
C SER A 101 -10.17 -6.80 -0.71
N PHE A 102 -10.06 -5.49 -0.50
CA PHE A 102 -10.75 -4.42 -1.22
C PHE A 102 -9.77 -3.28 -1.51
N SER A 103 -9.90 -2.62 -2.67
CA SER A 103 -9.10 -1.45 -3.10
C SER A 103 -9.95 -0.46 -3.86
#